data_AF-A0A3B9S1M6-F1
#
_entry.id   AF-A0A3B9S1M6-F1
#
_cell.length_a   1.000
_cell.length_b   1.000
_cell.length_c   1.000
_cell.angle_alpha   90.00
_cell.angle_beta   90.00
_cell.angle_gamma   90.00
#
_symmetry.space_group_name_H-M   'P 1'
#
loop_
_entity.id
_entity.type
_entity.pdbx_description
1 polymer ?
#
loop_
_entity_poly.entity_id
_entity_poly.type
_entity_poly.pdbx_seq_one_letter_code
_entity_poly.pdbx_strand_id
1 'polypeptide(L)' 'DAIHQIENGDNSIIGIMIESNINGGNQPISTSLQYGVSITDACLDWENTERIILNANQSLVKLS' A
#
# COMPACT_ATOMS: atom_id res chain seq x y z
N ASP A 1 1.21 0.69 12.27
CA ASP A 1 2.14 1.62 12.96
C ASP A 1 1.97 3.08 12.55
N ALA A 2 2.08 3.47 11.28
CA ALA A 2 1.91 4.87 10.88
C ALA A 2 0.50 5.43 11.20
N ILE A 3 -0.57 4.69 10.87
CA ILE A 3 -1.95 5.10 11.19
C ILE A 3 -2.14 5.27 12.70
N HIS A 4 -1.67 4.31 13.52
CA HIS A 4 -1.75 4.43 14.98
C HIS A 4 -0.95 5.63 15.52
N GLN A 5 0.19 5.99 14.91
CA GLN A 5 0.93 7.20 15.30
C GLN A 5 0.11 8.47 15.05
N ILE A 6 -0.53 8.56 13.87
CA ILE A 6 -1.43 9.67 13.54
C ILE A 6 -2.63 9.70 14.51
N GLU A 7 -3.24 8.54 14.79
CA GLU A 7 -4.36 8.43 15.76
C GLU A 7 -3.96 8.85 17.18
N ASN A 8 -2.69 8.66 17.57
CA ASN A 8 -2.15 9.10 18.85
C ASN A 8 -1.71 10.58 18.85
N GLY A 9 -2.01 11.34 17.80
CA GLY A 9 -1.80 12.78 17.72
C GLY A 9 -0.47 13.22 17.11
N ASP A 10 0.27 12.31 16.45
CA ASP A 10 1.45 12.70 15.68
C ASP A 10 1.05 13.44 14.38
N ASN A 11 1.11 14.77 14.44
CA ASN A 11 0.82 15.65 13.32
C ASN A 11 1.99 15.86 12.36
N SER A 12 3.14 15.21 12.57
CA SER A 12 4.32 15.33 11.71
C SER A 12 4.26 14.43 10.47
N ILE A 13 3.44 13.37 10.52
CA ILE A 13 3.26 12.44 9.41
C ILE A 13 2.24 13.02 8.42
N ILE A 14 2.73 13.56 7.31
CA ILE A 14 1.89 14.19 6.27
C ILE A 14 1.49 13.25 5.13
N GLY A 15 2.09 12.05 5.07
CA GLY A 15 1.83 11.09 4.00
C GLY A 15 2.60 9.79 4.15
N ILE A 16 2.16 8.77 3.40
CA ILE A 16 2.78 7.45 3.33
C ILE A 16 2.91 7.03 1.86
N MET A 17 3.87 6.16 1.57
CA MET A 17 4.08 5.57 0.25
C MET A 17 3.87 4.06 0.32
N ILE A 18 3.19 3.50 -0.67
CA ILE A 18 2.91 2.07 -0.80
C ILE A 18 3.28 1.61 -2.21
N GLU A 19 4.11 0.57 -2.32
CA GLU A 19 4.38 -0.10 -3.59
C GLU A 19 3.33 -1.20 -3.81
N SER A 20 2.51 -1.02 -4.85
CA SER A 20 1.40 -1.90 -5.19
C SER A 20 1.35 -2.13 -6.70
N ASN A 21 0.80 -3.28 -7.08
CA ASN A 21 0.51 -3.63 -8.46
C ASN A 21 -0.79 -4.45 -8.50
N ILE A 22 -1.23 -4.85 -9.70
CA ILE A 22 -2.45 -5.65 -9.86
C ILE A 22 -2.31 -6.97 -9.10
N ASN A 23 -1.16 -7.63 -9.24
CA ASN A 23 -0.80 -8.88 -8.57
C ASN A 23 0.40 -8.66 -7.64
N GLY A 24 0.43 -9.40 -6.54
CA GLY A 24 1.46 -9.27 -5.51
C GLY A 24 2.79 -9.93 -5.86
N GLY A 25 3.84 -9.53 -5.15
CA GLY A 25 5.20 -10.04 -5.33
C GLY A 25 5.94 -9.37 -6.47
N ASN A 26 6.96 -10.06 -6.97
CA ASN A 26 7.74 -9.67 -8.15
C ASN A 26 8.09 -10.88 -9.02
N GLN A 27 8.62 -10.60 -10.20
CA GLN A 27 9.12 -11.57 -11.16
C GLN A 27 10.43 -11.09 -11.80
N PRO A 28 11.33 -11.99 -12.23
CA PRO A 28 12.48 -11.59 -13.03
C PRO A 28 12.06 -11.18 -14.45
N ILE A 29 12.87 -10.34 -15.10
CA ILE A 29 12.71 -10.02 -16.52
C ILE A 29 12.86 -11.31 -17.35
N SER A 30 11.86 -11.59 -18.19
CA SER A 30 11.85 -12.74 -19.09
C SER A 30 11.09 -12.42 -20.38
N THR A 31 11.11 -13.35 -21.35
CA THR A 31 10.33 -13.24 -22.58
C THR A 31 8.84 -13.52 -22.38
N SER A 32 8.44 -14.03 -21.22
CA SER A 32 7.04 -14.35 -20.87
C SER A 32 6.73 -13.78 -19.50
N LEU A 33 6.31 -12.52 -19.47
CA LEU A 33 5.97 -11.81 -18.24
C LEU A 33 4.52 -12.09 -17.83
N GLN A 34 4.31 -12.31 -16.53
CA GLN A 34 2.99 -12.29 -15.93
C GLN A 34 2.48 -10.84 -15.91
N TYR A 35 1.29 -10.62 -16.45
CA TYR A 35 0.67 -9.30 -16.44
C TYR A 35 0.43 -8.83 -15.01
N GLY A 36 0.75 -7.57 -14.72
CA GLY A 36 0.44 -6.96 -13.43
C GLY A 36 1.31 -7.41 -12.25
N VAL A 37 2.45 -8.09 -12.48
CA VAL A 37 3.44 -8.44 -11.45
C VAL A 37 4.70 -7.59 -11.65
N SER A 38 5.22 -6.99 -10.58
CA SER A 38 6.41 -6.12 -10.62
C SER A 38 7.64 -6.84 -11.16
N ILE A 39 8.49 -6.15 -11.94
CA ILE A 39 9.80 -6.68 -12.39
C ILE A 39 10.97 -6.16 -11.55
N THR A 40 10.69 -5.35 -10.52
CA THR A 40 11.67 -4.76 -9.61
C THR A 40 11.40 -5.29 -8.19
N ASP A 41 11.00 -4.42 -7.27
CA ASP A 41 10.69 -4.75 -5.89
C ASP A 41 9.31 -5.40 -5.79
N ALA A 42 9.12 -6.23 -4.75
CA ALA A 42 7.87 -6.94 -4.53
C ALA A 42 6.77 -5.97 -4.10
N CYS A 43 5.64 -6.00 -4.82
CA CYS A 43 4.51 -5.12 -4.54
C CYS A 43 3.40 -5.85 -3.79
N LEU A 44 2.53 -5.09 -3.13
CA LEU A 44 1.23 -5.58 -2.69
C LEU A 44 0.31 -5.83 -3.90
N ASP A 45 -0.62 -6.77 -3.76
CA ASP A 45 -1.71 -6.97 -4.72
C ASP A 45 -2.82 -5.91 -4.58
N TRP A 46 -3.76 -5.93 -5.50
CA TRP A 46 -4.87 -4.98 -5.54
C TRP A 46 -5.78 -5.10 -4.31
N GLU A 47 -6.15 -6.32 -3.91
CA GLU A 47 -7.07 -6.57 -2.80
C GLU A 47 -6.50 -6.04 -1.48
N ASN A 48 -5.20 -6.22 -1.24
CA ASN A 48 -4.54 -5.67 -0.06
C ASN A 48 -4.37 -4.16 -0.14
N THR A 49 -4.11 -3.61 -1.33
CA THR A 49 -4.01 -2.16 -1.55
C THR A 49 -5.34 -1.47 -1.21
N GLU A 50 -6.44 -1.96 -1.76
CA GLU A 50 -7.79 -1.46 -1.47
C GLU A 50 -8.08 -1.55 0.04
N ARG A 51 -7.84 -2.71 0.65
CA ARG A 51 -8.05 -2.92 2.09
C ARG A 51 -7.29 -1.91 2.95
N ILE A 52 -6.02 -1.66 2.63
CA ILE A 52 -5.18 -0.71 3.40
C ILE A 52 -5.72 0.71 3.28
N ILE A 53 -6.04 1.16 2.07
CA ILE A 53 -6.53 2.52 1.82
C ILE A 53 -7.89 2.75 2.52
N LEU A 54 -8.82 1.80 2.38
CA LEU A 54 -10.15 1.92 2.99
C LEU A 54 -10.08 1.89 4.52
N ASN A 55 -9.23 1.03 5.09
CA ASN A 55 -9.01 1.00 6.54
C ASN A 55 -8.39 2.32 7.04
N ALA A 56 -7.38 2.85 6.34
CA ALA A 56 -6.76 4.13 6.68
C ALA A 56 -7.79 5.27 6.66
N ASN A 57 -8.63 5.33 5.61
CA ASN A 57 -9.72 6.30 5.53
C ASN A 57 -10.70 6.16 6.71
N GLN A 58 -11.15 4.94 7.01
CA GLN A 58 -12.08 4.68 8.12
C GLN A 58 -11.51 5.08 9.50
N SER A 59 -10.20 4.90 9.69
CA SER A 59 -9.49 5.28 10.91
C SER A 59 -9.34 6.80 11.02
N LEU A 60 -8.83 7.45 9.97
CA LEU A 60 -8.38 8.84 10.03
C LEU A 60 -9.52 9.87 9.90
N VAL A 61 -10.62 9.56 9.20
CA VAL A 61 -11.78 10.46 9.09
C VAL A 61 -12.46 10.72 10.45
N LYS A 62 -12.28 9.84 11.44
CA LYS A 62 -12.83 10.03 12.78
C LYS A 62 -12.09 11.11 13.59
N LEU A 63 -10.91 11.54 13.12
CA LEU A 63 -10.06 12.52 13.80
C LEU A 63 -10.32 13.96 13.34
N SER A 64 -11.11 14.15 12.26
CA SER A 64 -11.49 15.47 11.71
C SER A 64 -12.76 16.04 12.34
#